data_AF-A0A2R6PDD6-F1
#
_entry.id   AF-A0A2R6PDD6-F1
#
_cell.length_a   1.000
_cell.length_b   1.000
_cell.length_c   1.000
_cell.angle_alpha   90.00
_cell.angle_beta   90.00
_cell.angle_gamma   90.00
#
_symmetry.space_group_name_H-M   'P 1'
#
loop_
_entity.id
_entity.type
_entity.pdbx_description
1 polymer ?
#
loop_
_entity_poly.entity_id
_entity_poly.type
_entity_poly.pdbx_seq_one_letter_code
_entity_poly.pdbx_strand_id
1 'polypeptide(L)' 'EQLAKDLELFAQHAGRKSVNMEDVILSAHRNEHLSTLLRSFCNDLKAKEPQSERKRKKGSKKDDKAASGVIHISDL' A
#
# COMPACT_ATOMS: atom_id res chain seq x y z
N GLU A 1 22.20 -6.17 0.52
CA GLU A 1 20.81 -6.30 1.04
C GLU A 1 20.08 -4.95 1.25
N GLN A 2 20.66 -3.80 0.87
CA GLN A 2 20.08 -2.49 1.19
C GLN A 2 18.67 -2.29 0.62
N LEU A 3 18.43 -2.72 -0.62
CA LEU A 3 17.13 -2.57 -1.28
C LEU A 3 15.97 -3.22 -0.50
N ALA A 4 16.17 -4.40 0.07
CA ALA A 4 15.11 -5.08 0.83
C ALA A 4 14.73 -4.30 2.10
N LYS A 5 15.73 -3.74 2.79
CA LYS A 5 15.52 -2.89 3.99
C LYS A 5 14.84 -1.59 3.62
N ASP A 6 15.23 -0.98 2.51
CA ASP A 6 14.60 0.25 2.02
C ASP A 6 13.12 0.03 1.69
N LEU A 7 12.78 -1.07 1.02
CA LEU A 7 11.39 -1.42 0.68
C LEU A 7 10.54 -1.68 1.94
N GLU A 8 11.09 -2.37 2.93
CA GLU A 8 10.41 -2.57 4.22
C GLU A 8 10.13 -1.22 4.90
N LEU A 9 11.14 -0.33 4.94
CA LEU A 9 11.00 0.98 5.56
C LEU A 9 9.96 1.86 4.84
N PHE A 10 9.91 1.83 3.50
CA PHE A 10 8.91 2.58 2.74
C PHE A 10 7.49 2.09 2.98
N ALA A 11 7.28 0.76 3.02
CA ALA A 11 5.99 0.20 3.35
C ALA A 11 5.57 0.56 4.78
N GLN A 12 6.48 0.43 5.75
CA GLN A 12 6.24 0.79 7.16
C GLN A 12 5.94 2.28 7.33
N HIS A 13 6.64 3.16 6.62
CA HIS A 13 6.40 4.60 6.63
C HIS A 13 4.98 4.95 6.15
N ALA A 14 4.47 4.19 5.18
CA ALA A 14 3.09 4.30 4.72
C ALA A 14 2.07 3.52 5.61
N GLY A 15 2.50 2.99 6.76
CA GLY A 15 1.66 2.20 7.67
C GLY A 15 1.26 0.82 7.14
N ARG A 16 1.95 0.32 6.10
CA ARG A 16 1.66 -0.95 5.43
C ARG A 16 2.66 -2.04 5.85
N LYS A 17 2.19 -3.28 5.87
CA LYS A 17 3.02 -4.49 6.07
C LYS A 17 3.39 -5.20 4.77
N SER A 18 2.86 -4.71 3.64
CA SER A 18 3.08 -5.26 2.30
C SER A 18 3.59 -4.16 1.38
N VAL A 19 4.57 -4.53 0.55
CA VAL A 19 5.25 -3.64 -0.40
C VAL A 19 4.39 -3.49 -1.66
N ASN A 20 4.22 -2.26 -2.11
CA ASN A 20 3.47 -1.89 -3.30
C ASN A 20 4.41 -1.30 -4.38
N MET A 21 3.89 -1.08 -5.58
CA MET A 21 4.66 -0.45 -6.68
C MET A 21 5.22 0.92 -6.32
N GLU A 22 4.54 1.71 -5.49
CA GLU A 22 5.04 3.01 -5.05
C GLU A 22 6.35 2.90 -4.25
N ASP A 23 6.52 1.86 -3.44
CA ASP A 23 7.74 1.61 -2.67
C ASP A 23 8.91 1.26 -3.60
N VAL A 24 8.62 0.46 -4.64
CA VAL A 24 9.60 0.10 -5.68
C VAL A 24 10.01 1.32 -6.49
N ILE A 25 9.06 2.15 -6.90
CA ILE A 25 9.33 3.39 -7.63
C ILE A 25 10.15 4.36 -6.75
N LEU A 26 9.81 4.47 -5.46
CA LEU A 26 10.55 5.30 -4.51
C LEU A 26 11.99 4.81 -4.34
N SER A 27 12.25 3.50 -4.33
CA SER A 27 13.62 2.96 -4.26
C SER A 27 14.50 3.37 -5.46
N ALA A 28 13.89 3.60 -6.62
CA ALA A 28 14.57 3.99 -7.85
C ALA A 28 14.70 5.51 -8.06
N HIS A 29 14.25 6.35 -7.10
CA HIS A 29 14.18 7.81 -7.27
C HIS A 29 15.51 8.48 -7.65
N ARG A 30 16.66 7.88 -7.30
CA ARG A 30 18.00 8.40 -7.64
C ARG A 30 18.32 8.33 -9.13
N ASN A 31 17.55 7.56 -9.90
CA ASN A 31 17.65 7.45 -11.35
C ASN A 31 16.31 7.82 -11.98
N GLU A 32 16.22 9.06 -12.46
CA GLU A 32 15.01 9.64 -13.05
C GLU A 32 14.47 8.81 -14.23
N HIS A 33 15.35 8.29 -15.09
CA HIS A 33 14.95 7.46 -16.22
C HIS A 33 14.33 6.15 -15.77
N LEU A 34 14.94 5.48 -14.77
CA LEU A 34 14.42 4.24 -14.22
C LEU A 34 13.10 4.45 -13.48
N SER A 35 12.99 5.51 -12.67
CA SER A 35 11.76 5.90 -11.97
C SER A 35 10.62 6.15 -12.95
N THR A 36 10.89 6.89 -14.05
CA THR A 36 9.91 7.15 -15.11
C THR A 36 9.47 5.87 -15.81
N LEU A 37 10.41 4.98 -16.15
CA LEU A 37 10.12 3.70 -16.78
C LEU A 37 9.21 2.83 -15.90
N LEU A 38 9.51 2.74 -14.61
CA LEU A 38 8.72 1.97 -13.64
C LEU A 38 7.30 2.54 -13.46
N ARG A 39 7.15 3.87 -13.47
CA ARG A 39 5.83 4.53 -13.44
C ARG A 39 5.00 4.19 -14.68
N SER A 40 5.59 4.27 -15.87
CA SER A 40 4.92 3.89 -17.11
C SER A 40 4.50 2.42 -17.09
N PHE A 41 5.39 1.53 -16.66
CA PHE A 41 5.10 0.09 -16.55
C PHE A 41 3.96 -0.19 -15.55
N CYS A 42 3.94 0.48 -14.40
CA CYS A 42 2.85 0.40 -13.43
C CYS A 42 1.50 0.79 -14.04
N ASN A 43 1.47 1.87 -14.83
CA ASN A 43 0.25 2.32 -15.52
C ASN A 43 -0.23 1.31 -16.57
N ASP A 44 0.70 0.74 -17.34
CA ASP A 44 0.40 -0.29 -18.34
C ASP A 44 -0.19 -1.56 -17.70
N LEU A 45 0.33 -1.96 -16.53
CA LEU A 45 -0.20 -3.08 -15.77
C LEU A 45 -1.63 -2.81 -15.29
N LYS A 46 -1.91 -1.62 -14.74
CA LYS A 46 -3.26 -1.22 -14.33
C LYS A 46 -4.24 -1.14 -15.50
N ALA A 47 -3.77 -0.79 -16.70
CA ALA A 47 -4.57 -0.76 -17.92
C ALA A 47 -4.86 -2.17 -18.48
N LYS A 48 -3.95 -3.12 -18.25
CA LYS A 48 -4.06 -4.51 -18.71
C LYS A 48 -4.69 -5.45 -17.70
N GLU A 49 -4.76 -5.07 -16.43
CA GLU A 49 -5.46 -5.85 -15.41
C GLU A 49 -6.96 -5.87 -15.77
N PRO A 50 -7.54 -7.03 -16.17
CA PRO A 50 -8.96 -7.09 -16.44
C PRO A 50 -9.67 -6.69 -15.15
N GLN A 51 -10.48 -5.62 -15.20
CA GLN A 51 -11.24 -5.12 -14.06
C GLN A 51 -11.94 -6.29 -13.33
N SER A 52 -11.29 -6.81 -12.29
CA SER A 52 -11.85 -7.87 -11.44
C SER A 52 -12.97 -7.34 -10.55
N GLU A 53 -13.22 -6.02 -10.60
CA GLU A 53 -14.29 -5.34 -9.90
C GLU A 53 -15.55 -5.14 -10.77
N ARG A 54 -16.23 -6.24 -11.10
CA ARG A 54 -17.66 -6.18 -11.46
C ARG A 54 -18.56 -7.05 -10.59
N LYS A 55 -18.21 -7.33 -9.32
CA LYS A 55 -19.18 -7.85 -8.33
C LYS A 55 -18.85 -7.45 -6.88
N ARG A 56 -19.08 -6.18 -6.52
CA ARG A 56 -19.53 -5.87 -5.15
C ARG A 56 -20.97 -5.37 -5.22
N LYS A 57 -21.92 -6.27 -4.91
CA LYS A 57 -23.30 -5.89 -4.62
C LYS A 57 -23.29 -4.95 -3.42
N LYS A 58 -23.79 -3.74 -3.62
CA LYS A 58 -24.13 -2.75 -2.60
C LYS A 58 -25.10 -3.37 -1.60
N GLY A 59 -24.60 -3.78 -0.43
CA GLY A 59 -25.41 -4.06 0.75
C GLY A 59 -25.49 -2.80 1.59
N SER A 60 -26.62 -2.09 1.51
CA SER A 60 -26.97 -1.03 2.46
C SER A 60 -27.18 -1.63 3.85
N LYS A 61 -26.58 -1.07 4.89
CA LYS A 61 -27.27 -0.67 6.13
C LYS A 61 -26.37 0.12 7.09
N LYS A 62 -27.06 1.05 7.74
CA LYS A 62 -26.71 2.21 8.55
C LYS A 62 -26.40 1.84 10.02
N ASP A 63 -25.62 2.70 10.67
CA ASP A 63 -25.56 3.03 12.12
C ASP A 63 -25.12 1.87 13.07
N ASP A 64 -24.45 2.04 14.21
CA ASP A 64 -24.11 3.17 15.06
C ASP A 64 -23.00 2.74 16.05
N LYS A 65 -22.44 3.72 16.78
CA LYS A 65 -22.01 3.65 18.19
C LYS A 65 -20.53 3.51 18.55
N ALA A 66 -20.03 4.65 19.03
CA ALA A 66 -18.88 4.87 19.88
C ALA A 66 -18.71 3.86 21.03
N ALA A 67 -17.46 3.54 21.37
CA ALA A 67 -16.81 3.93 22.63
C ALA A 67 -15.61 3.02 22.95
N SER A 68 -14.49 3.68 23.28
CA SER A 68 -13.61 3.41 24.42
C SER A 68 -13.09 1.98 24.69
N GLY A 69 -11.76 1.86 24.73
CA GLY A 69 -11.04 0.78 25.42
C GLY A 69 -9.54 1.02 25.31
N VAL A 70 -8.99 2.00 26.04
CA VAL A 70 -8.15 1.77 27.23
C VAL A 70 -7.09 0.69 26.97
N ILE A 71 -5.87 1.15 26.73
CA ILE A 71 -4.65 0.34 26.72
C ILE A 71 -4.40 -0.11 28.16
N HIS A 72 -4.65 -1.39 28.44
CA HIS A 72 -4.25 -2.05 29.68
C HIS A 72 -2.84 -2.62 29.50
N ILE A 73 -1.82 -1.89 29.96
CA ILE A 73 -0.47 -2.44 30.13
C ILE A 73 -0.46 -3.17 31.47
N SER A 74 -0.38 -4.49 31.41
CA SER A 74 0.20 -5.31 32.48
C SER A 74 1.56 -5.75 31.98
N ASP A 75 2.64 -5.42 32.70
CA ASP A 75 3.46 -6.46 33.34
C ASP A 75 4.54 -5.83 34.26
N LEU A 76 4.75 -6.54 35.37
CA LEU A 76 5.92 -6.68 36.27
C LEU A 76 7.00 -5.57 36.34
#